data_AF-A0A2A5BVW8-F1
#
_entry.id   AF-A0A2A5BVW8-F1
#
_cell.length_a   1.000
_cell.length_b   1.000
_cell.length_c   1.000
_cell.angle_alpha   90.00
_cell.angle_beta   90.00
_cell.angle_gamma   90.00
#
_symmetry.space_group_name_H-M   'P 1'
#
loop_
_entity.id
_entity.type
_entity.pdbx_description
1 polymer ?
#
loop_
_entity_poly.entity_id
_entity_poly.type
_entity_poly.pdbx_seq_one_letter_code
_entity_poly.pdbx_strand_id
1 'polypeptide(L)'
;MIERLNLKQPPNRTARNPEVAVRYAEEIGYPLVVRPSYVLGGRAMEIVYNEKELRRYMTEAVQVSNDAPVLLDRFLDDAIEVDLDAICDGRDVTIGGIMQHIEQAGVHSGDSACSFPPYNLSVELQDVMRDQAKRMALELGVIGLMNVQFAVKGEDVYVLEVNPRASRTVPFVSKCIGRSLAKIAARCMAGTSLKEQSFTEEIIPKLYNVKEAVFPFAKFPGVDPILGPEMKSTGEVMGVGDTFAEAFAKAALGASEILPKGGKAFISVRDGDKAAILSVAQMLIEIGFELVATSGTAKALADAGMSVTKVNKVKEGRPHVVDSIKNGDMNLIINTTEGTQAIVDSYEIRREALQNKICYTTTIAGADAICVAIKSDGEKRVRRLQDILG
;
A
#
# COMPACT_ATOMS: atom_id res chain seq x y z
N MET A 1 12.20 18.63 14.01
CA MET A 1 12.15 18.95 12.57
C MET A 1 10.74 19.29 12.14
N ILE A 2 9.81 18.32 12.20
CA ILE A 2 8.40 18.48 11.78
C ILE A 2 7.76 19.76 12.34
N GLU A 3 7.82 19.97 13.67
CA GLU A 3 7.28 21.18 14.31
C GLU A 3 7.97 22.47 13.84
N ARG A 4 9.31 22.47 13.71
CA ARG A 4 10.08 23.65 13.23
C ARG A 4 9.69 24.04 11.82
N LEU A 5 9.40 23.05 10.98
CA LEU A 5 8.94 23.24 9.61
C LEU A 5 7.42 23.40 9.52
N ASN A 6 6.68 23.43 10.64
CA ASN A 6 5.21 23.53 10.65
C ASN A 6 4.54 22.50 9.70
N LEU A 7 5.03 21.25 9.73
CA LEU A 7 4.49 20.14 8.95
C LEU A 7 3.50 19.33 9.77
N LYS A 8 2.52 18.73 9.11
CA LYS A 8 1.57 17.82 9.77
C LYS A 8 2.20 16.44 9.93
N GLN A 9 2.00 15.84 11.10
CA GLN A 9 2.33 14.45 11.41
C GLN A 9 1.14 13.85 12.16
N PRO A 10 0.84 12.54 12.02
CA PRO A 10 -0.19 11.91 12.83
C PRO A 10 0.08 12.16 14.33
N PRO A 11 -0.94 12.37 15.17
CA PRO A 11 -0.74 12.47 16.61
C PRO A 11 0.04 11.26 17.12
N ASN A 12 1.15 11.51 17.81
CA ASN A 12 2.07 10.47 18.20
C ASN A 12 2.76 10.72 19.54
N ARG A 13 3.29 9.63 20.12
CA ARG A 13 4.09 9.61 21.36
C ARG A 13 5.12 8.48 21.29
N THR A 14 6.15 8.61 22.11
CA THR A 14 7.19 7.60 22.22
C THR A 14 7.17 6.96 23.60
N ALA A 15 6.95 5.65 23.67
CA ALA A 15 6.89 4.88 24.91
C ALA A 15 8.06 3.91 25.05
N ARG A 16 8.43 3.60 26.30
CA ARG A 16 9.49 2.61 26.63
C ARG A 16 9.02 1.46 27.51
N ASN A 17 7.81 1.56 28.06
CA ASN A 17 7.22 0.51 28.87
C ASN A 17 5.70 0.45 28.61
N PRO A 18 5.06 -0.69 28.92
CA PRO A 18 3.63 -0.89 28.64
C PRO A 18 2.74 0.16 29.31
N GLU A 19 3.00 0.55 30.56
CA GLU A 19 2.14 1.46 31.33
C GLU A 19 2.13 2.87 30.72
N VAL A 20 3.32 3.36 30.34
CA VAL A 20 3.47 4.64 29.63
C VAL A 20 2.82 4.56 28.24
N ALA A 21 2.94 3.43 27.55
CA ALA A 21 2.32 3.25 26.25
C ALA A 21 0.79 3.33 26.32
N VAL A 22 0.18 2.69 27.32
CA VAL A 22 -1.28 2.73 27.54
C VAL A 22 -1.76 4.14 27.81
N ARG A 23 -1.08 4.89 28.70
CA ARG A 23 -1.44 6.28 28.97
C ARG A 23 -1.36 7.15 27.71
N TYR A 24 -0.30 7.00 26.92
CA TYR A 24 -0.17 7.74 25.66
C TYR A 24 -1.19 7.30 24.61
N ALA A 25 -1.60 6.04 24.62
CA ALA A 25 -2.65 5.55 23.75
C ALA A 25 -4.02 6.16 24.07
N GLU A 26 -4.31 6.45 25.34
CA GLU A 26 -5.51 7.21 25.74
C GLU A 26 -5.47 8.67 25.25
N GLU A 27 -4.29 9.30 25.26
CA GLU A 27 -4.10 10.66 24.73
C GLU A 27 -4.28 10.75 23.21
N ILE A 28 -3.75 9.76 22.47
CA ILE A 28 -3.76 9.73 20.99
C ILE A 28 -5.08 9.19 20.46
N GLY A 29 -5.62 8.16 21.12
CA GLY A 29 -6.79 7.37 20.71
C GLY A 29 -6.46 6.21 19.76
N TYR A 30 -7.21 5.12 19.86
CA TYR A 30 -7.15 3.95 18.97
C TYR A 30 -7.98 4.11 17.68
N PRO A 31 -7.63 3.39 16.58
CA PRO A 31 -6.49 2.48 16.44
C PRO A 31 -5.14 3.20 16.34
N LEU A 32 -4.07 2.49 16.73
CA LEU A 32 -2.69 2.98 16.70
C LEU A 32 -1.81 2.09 15.83
N VAL A 33 -0.84 2.70 15.15
CA VAL A 33 0.32 1.99 14.59
C VAL A 33 1.42 2.01 15.65
N VAL A 34 1.83 0.82 16.09
CA VAL A 34 2.97 0.65 17.00
C VAL A 34 4.21 0.32 16.19
N ARG A 35 5.26 1.13 16.34
CA ARG A 35 6.48 1.05 15.53
C ARG A 35 7.74 0.99 16.40
N PRO A 36 8.53 -0.09 16.35
CA PRO A 36 9.83 -0.10 16.99
C PRO A 36 10.77 0.91 16.31
N SER A 37 11.67 1.53 17.08
CA SER A 37 12.71 2.37 16.49
C SER A 37 13.84 1.53 15.89
N TYR A 38 14.57 2.10 14.91
CA TYR A 38 15.76 1.51 14.27
C TYR A 38 15.52 0.19 13.53
N VAL A 39 14.31 -0.04 13.03
CA VAL A 39 13.98 -1.18 12.17
C VAL A 39 13.79 -0.76 10.72
N LEU A 40 13.93 -1.72 9.80
CA LEU A 40 13.63 -1.57 8.38
C LEU A 40 12.54 -2.56 7.98
N GLY A 41 11.74 -2.22 6.97
CA GLY A 41 10.70 -3.09 6.43
C GLY A 41 9.47 -3.25 7.35
N GLY A 42 9.28 -2.33 8.28
CA GLY A 42 8.18 -2.41 9.24
C GLY A 42 8.28 -3.58 10.21
N ARG A 43 9.49 -4.08 10.47
CA ARG A 43 9.69 -5.25 11.33
C ARG A 43 9.02 -5.08 12.69
N ALA A 44 8.18 -6.03 13.06
CA ALA A 44 7.36 -5.99 14.28
C ALA A 44 6.53 -4.70 14.42
N MET A 45 6.12 -4.07 13.32
CA MET A 45 5.06 -3.07 13.36
C MET A 45 3.70 -3.78 13.43
N GLU A 46 2.77 -3.21 14.18
CA GLU A 46 1.41 -3.75 14.30
C GLU A 46 0.39 -2.60 14.34
N ILE A 47 -0.84 -2.86 13.89
CA ILE A 47 -1.98 -1.98 14.14
C ILE A 47 -2.74 -2.55 15.33
N VAL A 48 -2.81 -1.78 16.42
CA VAL A 48 -3.52 -2.17 17.65
C VAL A 48 -4.80 -1.35 17.77
N TYR A 49 -5.90 -2.03 18.10
CA TYR A 49 -7.24 -1.45 18.13
C TYR A 49 -7.74 -1.16 19.55
N ASN A 50 -7.07 -1.71 20.56
CA ASN A 50 -7.46 -1.56 21.96
C ASN A 50 -6.26 -1.76 22.92
N GLU A 51 -6.50 -1.48 24.20
CA GLU A 51 -5.50 -1.61 25.26
C GLU A 51 -4.93 -3.02 25.39
N LYS A 52 -5.77 -4.05 25.27
CA LYS A 52 -5.36 -5.45 25.42
C LYS A 52 -4.32 -5.82 24.36
N GLU A 53 -4.57 -5.42 23.11
CA GLU A 53 -3.64 -5.63 22.00
C GLU A 53 -2.34 -4.85 22.19
N LEU A 54 -2.41 -3.58 22.63
CA LEU A 54 -1.22 -2.77 22.92
C LEU A 54 -0.36 -3.40 24.02
N ARG A 55 -0.97 -3.88 25.11
CA ARG A 55 -0.23 -4.53 26.20
C ARG A 55 0.45 -5.82 25.75
N ARG A 56 -0.25 -6.63 24.95
CA ARG A 56 0.31 -7.83 24.34
C ARG A 56 1.53 -7.48 23.49
N TYR A 57 1.38 -6.54 22.57
CA TYR A 57 2.46 -6.05 21.72
C TYR A 57 3.68 -5.58 22.53
N MET A 58 3.46 -4.72 23.53
CA MET A 58 4.54 -4.17 24.35
C MET A 58 5.28 -5.23 25.18
N THR A 59 4.65 -6.38 25.45
CA THR A 59 5.22 -7.47 26.24
C THR A 59 5.93 -8.51 25.36
N GLU A 60 5.34 -8.85 24.22
CA GLU A 60 5.77 -9.94 23.34
C GLU A 60 6.69 -9.47 22.21
N ALA A 61 6.37 -8.35 21.56
CA ALA A 61 7.03 -7.90 20.34
C ALA A 61 8.25 -7.00 20.59
N VAL A 62 8.23 -6.22 21.68
CA VAL A 62 9.30 -5.26 22.02
C VAL A 62 10.58 -5.94 22.50
N GLN A 63 10.52 -7.20 22.94
CA GLN A 63 11.73 -7.97 23.30
C GLN A 63 12.72 -8.12 22.13
N VAL A 64 12.25 -7.97 20.89
CA VAL A 64 13.07 -8.05 19.67
C VAL A 64 13.86 -6.75 19.41
N SER A 65 13.51 -5.66 20.11
CA SER A 65 13.97 -4.29 19.88
C SER A 65 14.85 -3.82 21.05
N ASN A 66 16.11 -4.25 21.09
CA ASN A 66 17.20 -3.89 22.03
C ASN A 66 17.04 -2.52 22.75
N ASP A 67 16.23 -2.44 23.82
CA ASP A 67 15.88 -1.22 24.58
C ASP A 67 15.42 0.00 23.75
N ALA A 68 15.12 -0.18 22.46
CA ALA A 68 14.77 0.94 21.60
C ALA A 68 13.32 1.38 21.87
N PRO A 69 13.06 2.70 21.90
CA PRO A 69 11.72 3.20 22.16
C PRO A 69 10.73 2.81 21.06
N VAL A 70 9.46 2.64 21.43
CA VAL A 70 8.35 2.35 20.52
C VAL A 70 7.59 3.65 20.25
N LEU A 71 7.41 3.97 18.97
CA LEU A 71 6.56 5.04 18.52
C LEU A 71 5.10 4.54 18.44
N LEU A 72 4.19 5.32 19.01
CA LEU A 72 2.75 5.14 18.93
C LEU A 72 2.21 6.24 18.05
N ASP A 73 1.66 5.90 16.89
CA ASP A 73 1.03 6.86 15.99
C ASP A 73 -0.45 6.58 15.85
N ARG A 74 -1.24 7.64 15.75
CA ARG A 74 -2.63 7.53 15.32
C ARG A 74 -2.69 6.88 13.94
N PHE A 75 -3.40 5.75 13.83
CA PHE A 75 -3.65 5.15 12.53
C PHE A 75 -4.56 6.05 11.70
N LEU A 76 -4.07 6.45 10.52
CA LEU A 76 -4.82 7.25 9.56
C LEU A 76 -5.63 6.32 8.66
N ASP A 77 -6.80 5.90 9.15
CA ASP A 77 -7.69 5.03 8.38
C ASP A 77 -8.11 5.68 7.06
N ASP A 78 -8.21 4.87 6.01
CA ASP A 78 -8.54 5.25 4.62
C ASP A 78 -7.68 6.39 4.02
N ALA A 79 -6.41 6.51 4.44
CA ALA A 79 -5.48 7.48 3.85
C ALA A 79 -4.72 6.88 2.66
N ILE A 80 -4.48 7.69 1.63
CA ILE A 80 -3.62 7.31 0.49
C ILE A 80 -2.17 7.43 0.93
N GLU A 81 -1.38 6.38 0.78
CA GLU A 81 0.07 6.44 1.04
C GLU A 81 0.83 6.86 -0.23
N VAL A 82 1.86 7.69 -0.04
CA VAL A 82 2.69 8.24 -1.13
C VAL A 82 4.16 8.14 -0.75
N ASP A 83 4.97 7.57 -1.64
CA ASP A 83 6.43 7.65 -1.58
C ASP A 83 6.93 8.79 -2.47
N LEU A 84 7.88 9.57 -1.98
CA LEU A 84 8.58 10.60 -2.74
C LEU A 84 10.09 10.40 -2.59
N ASP A 85 10.75 10.10 -3.71
CA ASP A 85 12.21 10.03 -3.77
C ASP A 85 12.76 11.38 -4.26
N ALA A 86 13.81 11.88 -3.60
CA ALA A 86 14.47 13.14 -3.94
C ALA A 86 16.00 13.04 -3.80
N ILE A 87 16.71 13.93 -4.50
CA ILE A 87 18.16 14.10 -4.39
C ILE A 87 18.47 15.53 -3.96
N CYS A 88 19.32 15.67 -2.96
CA CYS A 88 19.86 16.95 -2.51
C CYS A 88 21.38 16.97 -2.69
N ASP A 89 21.95 18.07 -3.18
CA ASP A 89 23.42 18.26 -3.23
C ASP A 89 23.96 19.11 -2.07
N GLY A 90 23.13 19.32 -1.04
CA GLY A 90 23.39 20.20 0.10
C GLY A 90 22.88 21.62 -0.07
N ARG A 91 22.51 22.02 -1.30
CA ARG A 91 21.94 23.34 -1.59
C ARG A 91 20.63 23.23 -2.37
N ASP A 92 20.66 22.49 -3.47
CA ASP A 92 19.53 22.33 -4.38
C ASP A 92 18.92 20.94 -4.19
N VAL A 93 17.60 20.85 -4.38
CA VAL A 93 16.83 19.61 -4.22
C VAL A 93 15.99 19.36 -5.46
N THR A 94 16.22 18.23 -6.11
CA THR A 94 15.43 17.77 -7.27
C THR A 94 14.62 16.54 -6.89
N ILE A 95 13.33 16.57 -7.22
CA ILE A 95 12.43 15.43 -7.01
C ILE A 95 12.73 14.37 -8.06
N GLY A 96 12.95 13.14 -7.59
CA GLY A 96 13.15 11.97 -8.45
C GLY A 96 11.84 11.41 -8.98
N GLY A 97 10.83 11.32 -8.11
CA GLY A 97 9.47 10.90 -8.49
C GLY A 97 8.53 10.82 -7.30
N ILE A 98 7.23 10.91 -7.59
CA ILE A 98 6.14 10.78 -6.62
C ILE A 98 5.33 9.53 -6.98
N MET A 99 5.29 8.56 -6.09
CA MET A 99 4.63 7.28 -6.30
C MET A 99 3.43 7.19 -5.38
N GLN A 100 2.24 7.09 -5.97
CA GLN A 100 1.02 6.88 -5.22
C GLN A 100 0.78 5.37 -5.04
N HIS A 101 0.56 4.91 -3.81
CA HIS A 101 0.22 3.52 -3.57
C HIS A 101 -1.22 3.22 -4.01
N ILE A 102 -1.45 1.96 -4.40
CA ILE A 102 -2.80 1.45 -4.62
C ILE A 102 -3.42 1.14 -3.26
N GLU A 103 -2.77 0.32 -2.44
CA GLU A 103 -3.19 0.05 -1.07
C GLU A 103 -3.10 1.31 -0.19
N GLN A 104 -4.01 1.39 0.78
CA GLN A 104 -4.08 2.47 1.74
C GLN A 104 -2.94 2.40 2.77
N ALA A 105 -2.67 3.54 3.43
CA ALA A 105 -1.75 3.62 4.54
C ALA A 105 -2.11 2.60 5.62
N GLY A 106 -1.10 1.85 6.08
CA GLY A 106 -1.28 0.68 6.95
C GLY A 106 -0.94 -0.64 6.29
N VAL A 107 -0.95 -0.68 4.95
CA VAL A 107 -0.19 -1.68 4.19
C VAL A 107 1.19 -1.10 3.94
N HIS A 108 2.23 -1.86 4.28
CA HIS A 108 3.60 -1.39 4.17
C HIS A 108 3.99 -1.08 2.72
N SER A 109 4.63 0.06 2.47
CA SER A 109 5.08 0.54 1.14
C SER A 109 5.81 -0.48 0.25
N GLY A 110 6.54 -1.40 0.88
CA GLY A 110 7.21 -2.51 0.19
C GLY A 110 6.27 -3.54 -0.42
N ASP A 111 5.13 -3.78 0.21
CA ASP A 111 4.11 -4.75 -0.20
C ASP A 111 3.00 -4.10 -1.03
N SER A 112 2.81 -2.78 -0.91
CA SER A 112 1.85 -2.04 -1.73
C SER A 112 2.28 -2.00 -3.20
N ALA A 113 1.33 -2.17 -4.11
CA ALA A 113 1.50 -1.73 -5.47
C ALA A 113 1.55 -0.20 -5.50
N CYS A 114 2.26 0.39 -6.47
CA CYS A 114 2.29 1.85 -6.61
C CYS A 114 2.38 2.31 -8.06
N SER A 115 1.90 3.52 -8.33
CA SER A 115 1.87 4.14 -9.66
C SER A 115 2.74 5.40 -9.71
N PHE A 116 3.50 5.53 -10.80
CA PHE A 116 4.24 6.73 -11.17
C PHE A 116 4.00 7.06 -12.66
N PRO A 117 3.37 8.21 -12.98
CA PRO A 117 2.87 9.25 -12.07
C PRO A 117 1.69 8.77 -11.20
N PRO A 118 1.32 9.51 -10.13
CA PRO A 118 0.09 9.26 -9.37
C PRO A 118 -1.13 9.17 -10.28
N TYR A 119 -2.04 8.21 -10.02
CA TYR A 119 -3.14 7.90 -10.94
C TYR A 119 -4.45 8.63 -10.60
N ASN A 120 -4.65 9.03 -9.35
CA ASN A 120 -5.83 9.79 -8.94
C ASN A 120 -5.56 10.82 -7.81
N LEU A 121 -4.30 11.22 -7.62
CA LEU A 121 -3.92 12.27 -6.66
C LEU A 121 -3.86 13.65 -7.31
N SER A 122 -4.46 14.66 -6.70
CA SER A 122 -4.50 16.02 -7.24
C SER A 122 -3.11 16.65 -7.36
N VAL A 123 -2.92 17.53 -8.33
CA VAL A 123 -1.64 18.21 -8.56
C VAL A 123 -1.28 19.12 -7.38
N GLU A 124 -2.28 19.73 -6.75
CA GLU A 124 -2.12 20.60 -5.60
C GLU A 124 -1.52 19.84 -4.40
N LEU A 125 -2.01 18.62 -4.13
CA LEU A 125 -1.48 17.78 -3.06
C LEU A 125 -0.06 17.28 -3.38
N GLN A 126 0.20 16.97 -4.65
CA GLN A 126 1.55 16.63 -5.11
C GLN A 126 2.52 17.81 -4.90
N ASP A 127 2.12 19.03 -5.23
CA ASP A 127 2.95 20.23 -5.05
C ASP A 127 3.22 20.55 -3.58
N VAL A 128 2.23 20.33 -2.70
CA VAL A 128 2.44 20.39 -1.25
C VAL A 128 3.53 19.39 -0.82
N MET A 129 3.45 18.13 -1.27
CA MET A 129 4.48 17.13 -0.93
C MET A 129 5.86 17.50 -1.48
N ARG A 130 5.93 18.07 -2.69
CA ARG A 130 7.20 18.57 -3.28
C ARG A 130 7.83 19.65 -2.39
N ASP A 131 7.06 20.64 -1.96
CA ASP A 131 7.55 21.70 -1.06
C ASP A 131 8.04 21.10 0.26
N GLN A 132 7.22 20.26 0.89
CA GLN A 132 7.55 19.64 2.18
C GLN A 132 8.82 18.80 2.08
N ALA A 133 8.97 18.00 1.03
CA ALA A 133 10.17 17.18 0.80
C ALA A 133 11.44 18.03 0.64
N LYS A 134 11.37 19.13 -0.14
CA LYS A 134 12.50 20.05 -0.31
C LYS A 134 12.93 20.69 1.01
N ARG A 135 11.95 21.15 1.79
CA ARG A 135 12.21 21.78 3.10
C ARG A 135 12.80 20.79 4.10
N MET A 136 12.31 19.56 4.12
CA MET A 136 12.88 18.49 4.94
C MET A 136 14.30 18.11 4.52
N ALA A 137 14.58 18.05 3.21
CA ALA A 137 15.92 17.76 2.69
C ALA A 137 16.97 18.73 3.22
N LEU A 138 16.67 20.03 3.15
CA LEU A 138 17.57 21.11 3.57
C LEU A 138 17.72 21.15 5.09
N GLU A 139 16.63 21.02 5.83
CA GLU A 139 16.64 21.01 7.30
C GLU A 139 17.40 19.81 7.89
N LEU A 140 17.38 18.66 7.21
CA LEU A 140 18.15 17.47 7.59
C LEU A 140 19.60 17.49 7.11
N GLY A 141 19.99 18.47 6.28
CA GLY A 141 21.32 18.52 5.67
C GLY A 141 21.62 17.34 4.75
N VAL A 142 20.60 16.86 4.01
CA VAL A 142 20.76 15.72 3.10
C VAL A 142 21.78 16.04 2.01
N ILE A 143 22.71 15.12 1.77
CA ILE A 143 23.58 15.10 0.59
C ILE A 143 23.50 13.71 -0.03
N GLY A 144 22.94 13.61 -1.23
CA GLY A 144 22.60 12.35 -1.88
C GLY A 144 21.09 12.10 -1.90
N LEU A 145 20.69 10.83 -1.76
CA LEU A 145 19.29 10.39 -1.83
C LEU A 145 18.57 10.57 -0.51
N MET A 146 17.28 10.90 -0.60
CA MET A 146 16.32 10.74 0.46
C MET A 146 15.00 10.22 -0.08
N ASN A 147 14.22 9.63 0.81
CA ASN A 147 12.86 9.22 0.58
C ASN A 147 11.96 9.78 1.69
N VAL A 148 10.76 10.20 1.32
CA VAL A 148 9.74 10.67 2.24
C VAL A 148 8.47 9.87 2.00
N GLN A 149 7.88 9.38 3.08
CA GLN A 149 6.57 8.74 3.04
C GLN A 149 5.52 9.70 3.61
N PHE A 150 4.44 9.87 2.86
CA PHE A 150 3.30 10.70 3.25
C PHE A 150 2.03 9.85 3.31
N ALA A 151 1.08 10.29 4.13
CA ALA A 151 -0.30 9.87 4.09
C ALA A 151 -1.18 11.07 3.75
N VAL A 152 -2.07 10.89 2.78
CA VAL A 152 -3.01 11.92 2.33
C VAL A 152 -4.42 11.52 2.79
N LYS A 153 -5.06 12.40 3.56
CA LYS A 153 -6.44 12.19 4.03
C LYS A 153 -7.27 13.46 3.81
N GLY A 154 -8.20 13.40 2.88
CA GLY A 154 -8.89 14.58 2.38
C GLY A 154 -7.90 15.54 1.72
N GLU A 155 -7.85 16.79 2.19
CA GLU A 155 -6.91 17.81 1.70
C GLU A 155 -5.61 17.88 2.51
N ASP A 156 -5.47 17.02 3.53
CA ASP A 156 -4.33 17.06 4.44
C ASP A 156 -3.24 16.06 4.06
N VAL A 157 -1.99 16.56 4.04
CA VAL A 157 -0.77 15.79 3.83
C VAL A 157 -0.04 15.61 5.16
N TYR A 158 0.07 14.37 5.62
CA TYR A 158 0.77 13.99 6.86
C TYR A 158 2.10 13.32 6.53
N VAL A 159 3.18 13.74 7.19
CA VAL A 159 4.49 13.07 7.09
C VAL A 159 4.48 11.81 7.96
N LEU A 160 4.76 10.65 7.36
CA LEU A 160 4.88 9.37 8.08
C LEU A 160 6.30 9.12 8.56
N GLU A 161 7.27 9.23 7.64
CA GLU A 161 8.70 9.09 7.93
C GLU A 161 9.57 9.73 6.84
N VAL A 162 10.83 10.01 7.19
CA VAL A 162 11.87 10.44 6.25
C VAL A 162 13.06 9.49 6.38
N ASN A 163 13.47 8.93 5.24
CA ASN A 163 14.63 8.07 5.12
C ASN A 163 15.75 8.87 4.42
N PRO A 164 16.75 9.41 5.13
CA PRO A 164 17.87 10.17 4.54
C PRO A 164 18.90 9.21 3.89
N ARG A 165 18.43 8.36 2.99
CA ARG A 165 19.18 7.31 2.29
C ARG A 165 18.45 6.92 1.01
N ALA A 166 19.08 6.06 0.22
CA ALA A 166 18.38 5.35 -0.86
C ALA A 166 17.23 4.48 -0.32
N SER A 167 16.08 4.60 -0.95
CA SER A 167 14.92 3.72 -0.78
C SER A 167 14.97 2.56 -1.78
N ARG A 168 14.10 1.57 -1.57
CA ARG A 168 13.94 0.45 -2.50
C ARG A 168 13.30 0.86 -3.84
N THR A 169 12.61 2.00 -3.88
CA THR A 169 11.90 2.51 -5.07
C THR A 169 12.84 3.24 -6.06
N VAL A 170 14.05 3.62 -5.64
CA VAL A 170 15.03 4.32 -6.48
C VAL A 170 15.29 3.63 -7.83
N PRO A 171 15.49 2.29 -7.93
CA PRO A 171 15.62 1.61 -9.21
C PRO A 171 14.36 1.72 -10.08
N PHE A 172 13.17 1.53 -9.51
CA PHE A 172 11.89 1.69 -10.21
C PHE A 172 11.74 3.11 -10.79
N VAL A 173 11.91 4.14 -9.96
CA VAL A 173 11.84 5.55 -10.40
C VAL A 173 12.88 5.84 -11.49
N SER A 174 14.11 5.36 -11.31
CA SER A 174 15.18 5.54 -12.31
C SER A 174 14.84 4.91 -13.67
N LYS A 175 14.12 3.79 -13.67
CA LYS A 175 13.66 3.13 -14.90
C LYS A 175 12.53 3.90 -15.57
N CYS A 176 11.63 4.50 -14.79
CA CYS A 176 10.53 5.30 -15.32
C CYS A 176 11.02 6.58 -16.03
N ILE A 177 12.03 7.26 -15.49
CA ILE A 177 12.52 8.55 -16.01
C ILE A 177 13.78 8.45 -16.89
N GLY A 178 14.38 7.27 -16.97
CA GLY A 178 15.61 7.03 -17.75
C GLY A 178 16.87 7.69 -17.21
N ARG A 179 16.84 8.20 -15.98
CA ARG A 179 17.98 8.79 -15.27
C ARG A 179 18.28 7.95 -14.05
N SER A 180 19.54 7.54 -13.90
CA SER A 180 19.98 6.77 -12.73
C SER A 180 20.12 7.69 -11.52
N LEU A 181 19.10 7.74 -10.67
CA LEU A 181 19.09 8.55 -9.45
C LEU A 181 20.24 8.17 -8.52
N ALA A 182 20.54 6.87 -8.38
CA ALA A 182 21.68 6.40 -7.59
C ALA A 182 23.03 6.94 -8.09
N LYS A 183 23.25 6.99 -9.42
CA LYS A 183 24.49 7.58 -9.98
C LYS A 183 24.56 9.08 -9.74
N ILE A 184 23.43 9.78 -9.89
CA ILE A 184 23.35 11.23 -9.69
C ILE A 184 23.68 11.57 -8.22
N ALA A 185 23.01 10.90 -7.29
CA ALA A 185 23.21 11.10 -5.87
C ALA A 185 24.63 10.71 -5.39
N ALA A 186 25.21 9.63 -5.93
CA ALA A 186 26.59 9.24 -5.63
C ALA A 186 27.58 10.34 -6.03
N ARG A 187 27.35 11.00 -7.18
CA ARG A 187 28.16 12.13 -7.62
C ARG A 187 27.94 13.39 -6.78
N CYS A 188 26.71 13.65 -6.32
CA CYS A 188 26.43 14.71 -5.34
C CYS A 188 27.23 14.49 -4.05
N MET A 189 27.23 13.27 -3.51
CA MET A 189 28.04 12.91 -2.34
C MET A 189 29.56 13.06 -2.59
N ALA A 190 30.01 12.92 -3.83
CA ALA A 190 31.40 13.13 -4.23
C ALA A 190 31.73 14.61 -4.59
N GLY A 191 30.78 15.52 -4.47
CA GLY A 191 30.97 16.96 -4.69
C GLY A 191 30.55 17.51 -6.06
N THR A 192 29.92 16.71 -6.93
CA THR A 192 29.35 17.20 -8.19
C THR A 192 27.89 17.62 -8.01
N SER A 193 27.59 18.90 -8.20
CA SER A 193 26.25 19.47 -8.00
C SER A 193 25.20 18.90 -8.97
N LEU A 194 23.92 19.04 -8.63
CA LEU A 194 22.80 18.68 -9.49
C LEU A 194 22.82 19.47 -10.80
N LYS A 195 23.26 20.72 -10.75
CA LYS A 195 23.42 21.60 -11.90
C LYS A 195 24.48 21.09 -12.88
N GLU A 196 25.66 20.72 -12.39
CA GLU A 196 26.73 20.13 -13.22
C GLU A 196 26.29 18.81 -13.88
N GLN A 197 25.36 18.10 -13.25
CA GLN A 197 24.80 16.84 -13.76
C GLN A 197 23.56 17.01 -14.63
N SER A 198 23.10 18.25 -14.87
CA SER A 198 21.86 18.54 -15.62
C SER A 198 20.66 17.75 -15.09
N PHE A 199 20.48 17.76 -13.76
CA PHE A 199 19.35 17.16 -13.07
C PHE A 199 18.73 18.16 -12.09
N THR A 200 18.26 19.29 -12.61
CA THR A 200 17.72 20.42 -11.84
C THR A 200 16.20 20.45 -11.79
N GLU A 201 15.53 19.64 -12.61
CA GLU A 201 14.08 19.60 -12.76
C GLU A 201 13.57 18.15 -12.65
N GLU A 202 12.38 17.99 -12.10
CA GLU A 202 11.69 16.71 -12.02
C GLU A 202 11.27 16.23 -13.41
N ILE A 203 11.51 14.96 -13.71
CA ILE A 203 11.08 14.34 -14.96
C ILE A 203 9.80 13.55 -14.70
N ILE A 204 8.68 14.01 -15.28
CA ILE A 204 7.41 13.28 -15.23
C ILE A 204 7.32 12.36 -16.46
N PRO A 205 7.21 11.02 -16.28
CA PRO A 205 7.07 10.11 -17.41
C PRO A 205 5.73 10.31 -18.12
N LYS A 206 5.72 10.14 -19.44
CA LYS A 206 4.50 10.26 -20.28
C LYS A 206 3.57 9.05 -20.18
N LEU A 207 4.12 7.91 -19.76
CA LEU A 207 3.40 6.65 -19.60
C LEU A 207 3.17 6.38 -18.12
N TYR A 208 2.15 5.60 -17.80
CA TYR A 208 1.97 5.04 -16.47
C TYR A 208 2.92 3.88 -16.26
N ASN A 209 3.59 3.90 -15.10
CA ASN A 209 4.45 2.84 -14.62
C ASN A 209 3.86 2.36 -13.31
N VAL A 210 3.59 1.06 -13.20
CA VAL A 210 3.04 0.45 -11.99
C VAL A 210 4.03 -0.58 -11.47
N LYS A 211 4.43 -0.45 -10.21
CA LYS A 211 5.17 -1.46 -9.45
C LYS A 211 4.16 -2.36 -8.76
N GLU A 212 4.34 -3.67 -8.85
CA GLU A 212 3.59 -4.67 -8.07
C GLU A 212 4.54 -5.57 -7.29
N ALA A 213 4.15 -6.00 -6.09
CA ALA A 213 4.94 -6.82 -5.20
C ALA A 213 4.74 -8.33 -5.47
N VAL A 214 5.81 -9.11 -5.28
CA VAL A 214 5.80 -10.57 -5.42
C VAL A 214 5.96 -11.22 -4.04
N PHE A 215 4.97 -12.02 -3.65
CA PHE A 215 4.86 -12.58 -2.32
C PHE A 215 5.31 -14.05 -2.23
N PRO A 216 5.96 -14.44 -1.12
CA PRO A 216 6.40 -15.81 -0.90
C PRO A 216 5.33 -16.71 -0.26
N PHE A 217 4.07 -16.26 -0.12
CA PHE A 217 3.04 -16.99 0.64
C PHE A 217 2.85 -18.44 0.19
N ALA A 218 2.94 -18.72 -1.12
CA ALA A 218 2.83 -20.09 -1.66
C ALA A 218 3.95 -21.03 -1.16
N LYS A 219 5.06 -20.50 -0.65
CA LYS A 219 6.14 -21.27 -0.03
C LYS A 219 5.88 -21.61 1.44
N PHE A 220 4.94 -20.90 2.09
CA PHE A 220 4.66 -21.00 3.52
C PHE A 220 3.16 -21.19 3.80
N PRO A 221 2.58 -22.37 3.51
CA PRO A 221 1.12 -22.60 3.54
C PRO A 221 0.47 -22.53 4.94
N GLY A 222 1.27 -22.37 6.00
CA GLY A 222 0.80 -22.13 7.37
C GLY A 222 0.80 -20.67 7.78
N VAL A 223 1.19 -19.75 6.88
CA VAL A 223 1.18 -18.31 7.11
C VAL A 223 -0.07 -17.71 6.46
N ASP A 224 -0.66 -16.73 7.13
CA ASP A 224 -1.80 -15.96 6.63
C ASP A 224 -1.38 -15.02 5.49
N PRO A 225 -1.91 -15.20 4.27
CA PRO A 225 -1.58 -14.35 3.13
C PRO A 225 -2.40 -13.06 3.16
N ILE A 226 -2.14 -12.25 4.19
CA ILE A 226 -2.75 -10.95 4.43
C ILE A 226 -1.67 -9.85 4.41
N LEU A 227 -2.02 -8.70 3.85
CA LEU A 227 -1.20 -7.49 3.88
C LEU A 227 -1.29 -6.79 5.24
N GLY A 228 -0.28 -6.00 5.58
CA GLY A 228 -0.24 -5.28 6.85
C GLY A 228 0.96 -4.34 6.95
N PRO A 229 1.26 -3.82 8.16
CA PRO A 229 2.28 -2.81 8.37
C PRO A 229 3.72 -3.36 8.32
N GLU A 230 3.90 -4.68 8.30
CA GLU A 230 5.20 -5.33 8.12
C GLU A 230 5.32 -5.92 6.70
N MET A 231 6.46 -5.66 6.05
CA MET A 231 6.76 -6.14 4.70
C MET A 231 6.97 -7.66 4.65
N LYS A 232 6.32 -8.33 3.69
CA LYS A 232 6.42 -9.78 3.46
C LYS A 232 6.87 -10.14 2.04
N SER A 233 6.79 -9.21 1.09
CA SER A 233 7.21 -9.43 -0.29
C SER A 233 8.72 -9.67 -0.42
N THR A 234 9.10 -10.43 -1.45
CA THR A 234 10.50 -10.79 -1.73
C THR A 234 11.04 -10.18 -3.01
N GLY A 235 10.17 -9.63 -3.85
CA GLY A 235 10.53 -9.04 -5.13
C GLY A 235 9.41 -8.15 -5.64
N GLU A 236 9.63 -7.57 -6.81
CA GLU A 236 8.72 -6.65 -7.47
C GLU A 236 8.80 -6.80 -8.98
N VAL A 237 7.74 -6.37 -9.66
CA VAL A 237 7.66 -6.28 -11.12
C VAL A 237 7.18 -4.90 -11.54
N MET A 238 7.39 -4.53 -12.80
CA MET A 238 7.01 -3.24 -13.36
C MET A 238 6.16 -3.43 -14.61
N GLY A 239 4.94 -2.92 -14.60
CA GLY A 239 4.06 -2.79 -15.76
C GLY A 239 4.11 -1.37 -16.33
N VAL A 240 4.06 -1.24 -17.66
CA VAL A 240 4.09 0.06 -18.35
C VAL A 240 2.95 0.15 -19.36
N GLY A 241 2.16 1.22 -19.31
CA GLY A 241 0.99 1.41 -20.16
C GLY A 241 0.71 2.87 -20.52
N ASP A 242 -0.08 3.08 -21.57
CA ASP A 242 -0.61 4.42 -21.91
C ASP A 242 -1.66 4.87 -20.89
N THR A 243 -2.26 3.92 -20.16
CA THR A 243 -3.22 4.15 -19.09
C THR A 243 -2.77 3.42 -17.82
N PHE A 244 -3.23 3.89 -16.66
CA PHE A 244 -3.06 3.18 -15.39
C PHE A 244 -3.58 1.74 -15.48
N ALA A 245 -4.75 1.54 -16.09
CA ALA A 245 -5.36 0.22 -16.28
C ALA A 245 -4.44 -0.77 -17.02
N GLU A 246 -3.85 -0.35 -18.14
CA GLU A 246 -2.90 -1.19 -18.90
C GLU A 246 -1.62 -1.46 -18.09
N ALA A 247 -1.09 -0.44 -17.41
CA ALA A 247 0.11 -0.59 -16.59
C ALA A 247 -0.10 -1.55 -15.41
N PHE A 248 -1.22 -1.42 -14.70
CA PHE A 248 -1.60 -2.30 -13.60
C PHE A 248 -1.86 -3.73 -14.07
N ALA A 249 -2.61 -3.91 -15.18
CA ALA A 249 -2.84 -5.24 -15.76
C ALA A 249 -1.52 -5.98 -16.08
N LYS A 250 -0.53 -5.27 -16.63
CA LYS A 250 0.80 -5.83 -16.90
C LYS A 250 1.60 -6.11 -15.63
N ALA A 251 1.50 -5.24 -14.62
CA ALA A 251 2.17 -5.45 -13.34
C ALA A 251 1.59 -6.68 -12.62
N ALA A 252 0.26 -6.80 -12.54
CA ALA A 252 -0.44 -7.96 -12.00
C ALA A 252 -0.03 -9.26 -12.72
N LEU A 253 -0.06 -9.26 -14.07
CA LEU A 253 0.38 -10.41 -14.85
C LEU A 253 1.86 -10.76 -14.59
N GLY A 254 2.73 -9.75 -14.50
CA GLY A 254 4.14 -9.93 -14.16
C GLY A 254 4.34 -10.54 -12.78
N ALA A 255 3.48 -10.20 -11.82
CA ALA A 255 3.45 -10.77 -10.48
C ALA A 255 2.83 -12.18 -10.43
N SER A 256 2.54 -12.76 -11.61
CA SER A 256 1.87 -14.05 -11.80
C SER A 256 0.41 -14.09 -11.34
N GLU A 257 -0.23 -12.92 -11.23
CA GLU A 257 -1.65 -12.79 -10.95
C GLU A 257 -2.45 -12.83 -12.25
N ILE A 258 -3.46 -13.71 -12.31
CA ILE A 258 -4.27 -13.88 -13.52
C ILE A 258 -5.64 -13.24 -13.26
N LEU A 259 -5.82 -12.06 -13.83
CA LEU A 259 -7.08 -11.31 -13.66
C LEU A 259 -8.24 -12.05 -14.36
N PRO A 260 -9.32 -12.37 -13.63
CA PRO A 260 -10.49 -13.05 -14.18
C PRO A 260 -11.28 -12.13 -15.12
N LYS A 261 -11.95 -12.70 -16.13
CA LYS A 261 -12.76 -11.96 -17.12
C LYS A 261 -14.27 -12.00 -16.84
N GLY A 262 -14.68 -12.57 -15.70
CA GLY A 262 -16.07 -12.83 -15.32
C GLY A 262 -16.18 -14.06 -14.43
N GLY A 263 -17.40 -14.55 -14.22
CA GLY A 263 -17.69 -15.68 -13.34
C GLY A 263 -18.27 -15.22 -12.01
N LYS A 264 -17.87 -15.81 -10.88
CA LYS A 264 -18.37 -15.39 -9.55
C LYS A 264 -17.33 -14.61 -8.77
N ALA A 265 -17.75 -13.46 -8.23
CA ALA A 265 -16.94 -12.64 -7.33
C ALA A 265 -17.46 -12.80 -5.89
N PHE A 266 -16.65 -13.36 -5.01
CA PHE A 266 -16.94 -13.42 -3.59
C PHE A 266 -16.50 -12.13 -2.89
N ILE A 267 -17.41 -11.50 -2.13
CA ILE A 267 -17.18 -10.24 -1.45
C ILE A 267 -17.52 -10.38 0.05
N SER A 268 -16.53 -10.13 0.90
CA SER A 268 -16.70 -10.08 2.35
C SER A 268 -15.78 -9.02 2.95
N VAL A 269 -16.35 -7.86 3.25
CA VAL A 269 -15.60 -6.66 3.69
C VAL A 269 -15.90 -6.28 5.14
N ARG A 270 -14.99 -5.53 5.76
CA ARG A 270 -15.22 -4.90 7.08
C ARG A 270 -16.33 -3.84 7.00
N ASP A 271 -16.82 -3.41 8.16
CA ASP A 271 -17.95 -2.46 8.21
C ASP A 271 -17.62 -1.09 7.58
N GLY A 272 -16.42 -0.56 7.80
CA GLY A 272 -15.98 0.71 7.21
C GLY A 272 -15.96 0.72 5.68
N ASP A 273 -15.75 -0.45 5.06
CA ASP A 273 -15.61 -0.59 3.62
C ASP A 273 -16.94 -0.79 2.90
N LYS A 274 -18.06 -0.95 3.63
CA LYS A 274 -19.38 -1.25 3.04
C LYS A 274 -19.91 -0.16 2.11
N ALA A 275 -19.51 1.09 2.31
CA ALA A 275 -19.86 2.18 1.40
C ALA A 275 -19.00 2.13 0.14
N ALA A 276 -17.68 1.97 0.31
CA ALA A 276 -16.71 1.97 -0.79
C ALA A 276 -16.83 0.74 -1.70
N ILE A 277 -17.25 -0.42 -1.17
CA ILE A 277 -17.43 -1.63 -1.96
C ILE A 277 -18.57 -1.53 -2.98
N LEU A 278 -19.51 -0.58 -2.82
CA LEU A 278 -20.65 -0.44 -3.74
C LEU A 278 -20.20 -0.07 -5.16
N SER A 279 -19.24 0.85 -5.30
CA SER A 279 -18.71 1.23 -6.63
C SER A 279 -18.00 0.04 -7.29
N VAL A 280 -17.19 -0.69 -6.52
CA VAL A 280 -16.48 -1.89 -6.99
C VAL A 280 -17.47 -2.98 -7.40
N ALA A 281 -18.50 -3.24 -6.60
CA ALA A 281 -19.54 -4.23 -6.91
C ALA A 281 -20.31 -3.89 -8.20
N GLN A 282 -20.61 -2.60 -8.41
CA GLN A 282 -21.22 -2.13 -9.66
C GLN A 282 -20.30 -2.39 -10.86
N MET A 283 -19.01 -2.12 -10.74
CA MET A 283 -18.04 -2.42 -11.81
C MET A 283 -17.95 -3.92 -12.10
N LEU A 284 -17.98 -4.77 -11.07
CA LEU A 284 -17.99 -6.23 -11.22
C LEU A 284 -19.22 -6.72 -11.98
N ILE A 285 -20.41 -6.19 -11.67
CA ILE A 285 -21.64 -6.51 -12.42
C ILE A 285 -21.50 -6.10 -13.88
N GLU A 286 -20.97 -4.91 -14.16
CA GLU A 286 -20.75 -4.42 -15.53
C GLU A 286 -19.75 -5.27 -16.33
N ILE A 287 -18.73 -5.83 -15.65
CA ILE A 287 -17.79 -6.78 -16.24
C ILE A 287 -18.48 -8.13 -16.54
N GLY A 288 -19.56 -8.46 -15.83
CA GLY A 288 -20.31 -9.71 -15.98
C GLY A 288 -20.05 -10.73 -14.86
N PHE A 289 -19.66 -10.27 -13.67
CA PHE A 289 -19.59 -11.14 -12.49
C PHE A 289 -20.96 -11.33 -11.83
N GLU A 290 -21.22 -12.55 -11.36
CA GLU A 290 -22.23 -12.83 -10.34
C GLU A 290 -21.65 -12.55 -8.96
N LEU A 291 -22.35 -11.75 -8.16
CA LEU A 291 -21.89 -11.40 -6.82
C LEU A 291 -22.32 -12.46 -5.80
N VAL A 292 -21.37 -12.87 -4.96
CA VAL A 292 -21.60 -13.76 -3.81
C VAL A 292 -21.04 -13.09 -2.57
N ALA A 293 -21.78 -13.00 -1.47
CA ALA A 293 -21.32 -12.24 -0.31
C ALA A 293 -21.76 -12.82 1.05
N THR A 294 -20.98 -12.53 2.09
CA THR A 294 -21.35 -12.87 3.48
C THR A 294 -22.51 -12.01 3.97
N SER A 295 -23.26 -12.49 4.97
CA SER A 295 -24.49 -11.87 5.49
C SER A 295 -24.48 -10.33 5.55
N GLY A 296 -23.46 -9.74 6.19
CA GLY A 296 -23.38 -8.28 6.37
C GLY A 296 -23.08 -7.51 5.09
N THR A 297 -22.26 -8.07 4.21
CA THR A 297 -21.91 -7.48 2.92
C THR A 297 -23.07 -7.64 1.92
N ALA A 298 -23.68 -8.82 1.87
CA ALA A 298 -24.84 -9.11 1.04
C ALA A 298 -26.01 -8.17 1.35
N LYS A 299 -26.24 -7.86 2.64
CA LYS A 299 -27.24 -6.87 3.02
C LYS A 299 -26.93 -5.49 2.44
N ALA A 300 -25.71 -4.98 2.61
CA ALA A 300 -25.32 -3.66 2.10
C ALA A 300 -25.48 -3.56 0.57
N LEU A 301 -25.11 -4.62 -0.16
CA LEU A 301 -25.27 -4.70 -1.61
C LEU A 301 -26.75 -4.77 -2.03
N ALA A 302 -27.56 -5.58 -1.35
CA ALA A 302 -28.99 -5.71 -1.62
C ALA A 302 -29.75 -4.42 -1.31
N ASP A 303 -29.40 -3.71 -0.23
CA ASP A 303 -29.98 -2.41 0.14
C ASP A 303 -29.65 -1.34 -0.92
N ALA A 304 -28.54 -1.49 -1.66
CA ALA A 304 -28.16 -0.67 -2.82
C ALA A 304 -28.81 -1.14 -4.15
N GLY A 305 -29.68 -2.15 -4.12
CA GLY A 305 -30.40 -2.65 -5.29
C GLY A 305 -29.62 -3.66 -6.15
N MET A 306 -28.50 -4.18 -5.67
CA MET A 306 -27.67 -5.13 -6.42
C MET A 306 -28.11 -6.58 -6.19
N SER A 307 -28.10 -7.38 -7.26
CA SER A 307 -28.33 -8.83 -7.16
C SER A 307 -27.10 -9.49 -6.56
N VAL A 308 -27.27 -10.18 -5.42
CA VAL A 308 -26.19 -10.85 -4.70
C VAL A 308 -26.67 -12.14 -4.07
N THR A 309 -25.91 -13.21 -4.24
CA THR A 309 -26.16 -14.49 -3.56
C THR A 309 -25.50 -14.47 -2.18
N LYS A 310 -26.29 -14.69 -1.14
CA LYS A 310 -25.76 -14.82 0.21
C LYS A 310 -25.05 -16.17 0.39
N VAL A 311 -23.87 -16.17 1.00
CA VAL A 311 -23.15 -17.37 1.43
C VAL A 311 -22.78 -17.32 2.92
N ASN A 312 -22.73 -18.48 3.57
CA ASN A 312 -22.38 -18.60 4.97
C ASN A 312 -20.86 -18.46 5.18
N LYS A 313 -20.47 -17.83 6.30
CA LYS A 313 -19.11 -17.98 6.85
C LYS A 313 -18.91 -19.41 7.38
N VAL A 314 -17.67 -19.81 7.61
CA VAL A 314 -17.32 -21.14 8.16
C VAL A 314 -18.10 -21.44 9.45
N LYS A 315 -18.23 -20.44 10.34
CA LYS A 315 -18.96 -20.55 11.61
C LYS A 315 -20.50 -20.56 11.47
N GLU A 316 -21.04 -20.23 10.31
CA GLU A 316 -22.49 -20.05 10.08
C GLU A 316 -23.18 -21.32 9.51
N GLY A 317 -22.43 -22.38 9.21
CA GLY A 317 -22.96 -23.66 8.73
C GLY A 317 -22.71 -23.94 7.25
N ARG A 318 -23.09 -25.15 6.79
CA ARG A 318 -22.79 -25.65 5.43
C ARG A 318 -23.96 -25.50 4.43
N PRO A 319 -23.69 -25.31 3.12
CA PRO A 319 -22.37 -25.03 2.54
C PRO A 319 -21.87 -23.63 2.93
N HIS A 320 -20.56 -23.50 3.17
CA HIS A 320 -19.93 -22.21 3.49
C HIS A 320 -18.93 -21.78 2.41
N VAL A 321 -18.47 -20.52 2.47
CA VAL A 321 -17.56 -19.93 1.48
C VAL A 321 -16.33 -20.79 1.14
N VAL A 322 -15.70 -21.41 2.14
CA VAL A 322 -14.52 -22.26 1.91
C VAL A 322 -14.86 -23.50 1.05
N ASP A 323 -16.08 -24.03 1.14
CA ASP A 323 -16.51 -25.16 0.30
C ASP A 323 -16.65 -24.69 -1.16
N SER A 324 -17.26 -23.52 -1.37
CA SER A 324 -17.40 -22.93 -2.70
C SER A 324 -16.06 -22.59 -3.35
N ILE A 325 -15.08 -22.10 -2.57
CA ILE A 325 -13.71 -21.86 -3.04
C ILE A 325 -13.07 -23.18 -3.52
N LYS A 326 -13.17 -24.24 -2.71
CA LYS A 326 -12.60 -25.57 -3.03
C LYS A 326 -13.25 -26.24 -4.23
N ASN A 327 -14.54 -25.97 -4.46
CA ASN A 327 -15.27 -26.50 -5.61
C ASN A 327 -14.95 -25.76 -6.92
N GLY A 328 -14.14 -24.69 -6.88
CA GLY A 328 -13.83 -23.88 -8.05
C GLY A 328 -14.96 -22.94 -8.48
N ASP A 329 -15.89 -22.63 -7.56
CA ASP A 329 -17.06 -21.79 -7.85
C ASP A 329 -16.73 -20.29 -7.86
N MET A 330 -15.52 -19.87 -7.48
CA MET A 330 -15.13 -18.47 -7.33
C MET A 330 -13.97 -18.11 -8.26
N ASN A 331 -14.06 -16.94 -8.88
CA ASN A 331 -13.05 -16.43 -9.82
C ASN A 331 -12.32 -15.20 -9.29
N LEU A 332 -12.98 -14.42 -8.43
CA LEU A 332 -12.41 -13.27 -7.73
C LEU A 332 -12.84 -13.29 -6.26
N ILE A 333 -11.93 -12.96 -5.35
CA ILE A 333 -12.21 -12.84 -3.92
C ILE A 333 -11.79 -11.46 -3.40
N ILE A 334 -12.73 -10.70 -2.87
CA ILE A 334 -12.47 -9.45 -2.17
C ILE A 334 -12.73 -9.69 -0.68
N ASN A 335 -11.67 -9.72 0.12
CA ASN A 335 -11.78 -9.97 1.56
C ASN A 335 -10.99 -8.94 2.38
N THR A 336 -11.69 -7.91 2.86
CA THR A 336 -11.12 -6.95 3.81
C THR A 336 -11.52 -7.31 5.24
N THR A 337 -10.61 -7.08 6.19
CA THR A 337 -10.78 -7.45 7.60
C THR A 337 -10.22 -6.39 8.53
N GLU A 338 -10.84 -6.22 9.70
CA GLU A 338 -10.39 -5.30 10.74
C GLU A 338 -10.39 -6.01 12.10
N GLY A 339 -9.34 -5.80 12.89
CA GLY A 339 -9.18 -6.39 14.21
C GLY A 339 -8.72 -7.86 14.20
N THR A 340 -8.01 -8.26 15.25
CA THR A 340 -7.32 -9.56 15.31
C THR A 340 -8.27 -10.75 15.13
N GLN A 341 -9.46 -10.72 15.74
CA GLN A 341 -10.39 -11.84 15.66
C GLN A 341 -10.97 -12.02 14.24
N ALA A 342 -11.29 -10.93 13.54
CA ALA A 342 -11.83 -11.02 12.19
C ALA A 342 -10.76 -11.49 11.18
N ILE A 343 -9.51 -11.10 11.40
CA ILE A 343 -8.36 -11.58 10.63
C ILE A 343 -8.24 -13.09 10.77
N VAL A 344 -8.22 -13.61 12.00
CA VAL A 344 -8.14 -15.05 12.30
C VAL A 344 -9.33 -15.81 11.70
N ASP A 345 -10.55 -15.28 11.87
CA ASP A 345 -11.77 -15.91 11.36
C ASP A 345 -11.83 -15.98 9.83
N SER A 346 -11.10 -15.12 9.13
CA SER A 346 -11.07 -15.04 7.67
C SER A 346 -9.82 -15.68 7.05
N TYR A 347 -8.90 -16.19 7.87
CA TYR A 347 -7.65 -16.82 7.43
C TYR A 347 -7.88 -17.93 6.40
N GLU A 348 -8.86 -18.80 6.63
CA GLU A 348 -9.14 -19.92 5.72
C GLU A 348 -9.56 -19.45 4.32
N ILE A 349 -10.27 -18.33 4.22
CA ILE A 349 -10.69 -17.77 2.92
C ILE A 349 -9.46 -17.41 2.08
N ARG A 350 -8.54 -16.64 2.66
CA ARG A 350 -7.33 -16.18 1.96
C ARG A 350 -6.37 -17.32 1.65
N ARG A 351 -6.21 -18.25 2.59
CA ARG A 351 -5.38 -19.45 2.39
C ARG A 351 -5.89 -20.29 1.23
N GLU A 352 -7.20 -20.55 1.18
CA GLU A 352 -7.80 -21.37 0.14
C GLU A 352 -7.83 -20.65 -1.21
N ALA A 353 -8.02 -19.33 -1.23
CA ALA A 353 -7.85 -18.51 -2.43
C ALA A 353 -6.45 -18.71 -3.04
N LEU A 354 -5.40 -18.56 -2.22
CA LEU A 354 -4.01 -18.75 -2.64
C LEU A 354 -3.73 -20.19 -3.12
N GLN A 355 -4.22 -21.21 -2.40
CA GLN A 355 -3.99 -22.62 -2.75
C GLN A 355 -4.67 -23.02 -4.06
N ASN A 356 -5.86 -22.47 -4.32
CA ASN A 356 -6.62 -22.72 -5.54
C ASN A 356 -6.29 -21.74 -6.68
N LYS A 357 -5.29 -20.84 -6.48
CA LYS A 357 -4.86 -19.83 -7.46
C LYS A 357 -6.01 -18.93 -7.94
N ILE A 358 -6.89 -18.57 -7.02
CA ILE A 358 -7.98 -17.65 -7.28
C ILE A 358 -7.47 -16.24 -7.02
N CYS A 359 -7.71 -15.34 -7.98
CA CYS A 359 -7.38 -13.93 -7.82
C CYS A 359 -8.08 -13.37 -6.58
N TYR A 360 -7.32 -12.75 -5.68
CA TYR A 360 -7.89 -12.15 -4.48
C TYR A 360 -7.18 -10.87 -4.09
N THR A 361 -7.90 -10.03 -3.35
CA THR A 361 -7.36 -8.81 -2.75
C THR A 361 -7.89 -8.63 -1.35
N THR A 362 -7.07 -8.00 -0.50
CA THR A 362 -7.39 -7.71 0.89
C THR A 362 -7.68 -6.23 1.15
N THR A 363 -7.79 -5.41 0.11
CA THR A 363 -8.07 -3.97 0.19
C THR A 363 -9.15 -3.57 -0.82
N ILE A 364 -9.89 -2.50 -0.51
CA ILE A 364 -10.89 -1.96 -1.47
C ILE A 364 -10.20 -1.30 -2.67
N ALA A 365 -9.12 -0.57 -2.43
CA ALA A 365 -8.38 0.08 -3.50
C ALA A 365 -7.73 -0.95 -4.46
N GLY A 366 -7.24 -2.07 -3.95
CA GLY A 366 -6.79 -3.20 -4.79
C GLY A 366 -7.94 -3.80 -5.61
N ALA A 367 -9.14 -3.91 -5.04
CA ALA A 367 -10.32 -4.39 -5.76
C ALA A 367 -10.75 -3.43 -6.89
N ASP A 368 -10.69 -2.13 -6.64
CA ASP A 368 -10.94 -1.08 -7.64
C ASP A 368 -9.92 -1.17 -8.79
N ALA A 369 -8.63 -1.24 -8.48
CA ALA A 369 -7.55 -1.37 -9.46
C ALA A 369 -7.69 -2.65 -10.32
N ILE A 370 -8.07 -3.78 -9.70
CA ILE A 370 -8.37 -5.03 -10.41
C ILE A 370 -9.54 -4.82 -11.39
N CYS A 371 -10.64 -4.20 -10.96
CA CYS A 371 -11.80 -3.95 -11.84
C CYS A 371 -11.42 -3.05 -13.02
N VAL A 372 -10.68 -1.98 -12.76
CA VAL A 372 -10.17 -1.05 -13.79
C VAL A 372 -9.28 -1.78 -14.80
N ALA A 373 -8.42 -2.68 -14.33
CA ALA A 373 -7.54 -3.48 -15.17
C ALA A 373 -8.29 -4.56 -15.97
N ILE A 374 -9.31 -5.21 -15.41
CA ILE A 374 -10.14 -6.19 -16.14
C ILE A 374 -10.93 -5.51 -17.27
N LYS A 375 -11.42 -4.30 -17.04
CA LYS A 375 -12.09 -3.48 -18.08
C LYS A 375 -11.13 -2.97 -19.14
N SER A 376 -9.82 -3.04 -18.90
CA SER A 376 -8.82 -2.66 -19.89
C SER A 376 -8.77 -3.72 -21.00
N ASP A 377 -8.39 -3.30 -22.21
CA ASP A 377 -8.20 -4.23 -23.33
C ASP A 377 -6.93 -5.11 -23.20
N GLY A 378 -6.41 -5.28 -21.97
CA GLY A 378 -5.25 -6.10 -21.64
C GLY A 378 -3.93 -5.62 -22.23
N GLU A 379 -3.02 -6.58 -22.43
CA GLU A 379 -1.67 -6.36 -22.95
C GLU A 379 -1.68 -6.07 -24.46
N LYS A 380 -1.86 -4.81 -24.85
CA LYS A 380 -1.87 -4.41 -26.27
C LYS A 380 -0.48 -4.26 -26.90
N ARG A 381 0.49 -3.81 -26.10
CA ARG A 381 1.79 -3.35 -26.64
C ARG A 381 2.94 -3.66 -25.70
N VAL A 382 3.92 -4.38 -26.21
CA VAL A 382 5.23 -4.53 -25.56
C VAL A 382 6.12 -3.37 -26.02
N ARG A 383 6.83 -2.76 -25.07
CA ARG A 383 7.74 -1.63 -25.31
C ARG A 383 9.11 -2.00 -24.75
N ARG A 384 10.18 -1.73 -25.50
CA ARG A 384 11.53 -1.82 -24.94
C ARG A 384 11.80 -0.58 -24.11
N LEU A 385 12.60 -0.71 -23.06
CA LEU A 385 12.96 0.43 -22.22
C LEU A 385 13.63 1.55 -23.04
N GLN A 386 14.42 1.21 -24.05
CA GLN A 386 15.06 2.17 -24.95
C GLN A 386 14.05 2.97 -25.78
N ASP A 387 12.90 2.38 -26.12
CA ASP A 387 11.86 3.06 -26.91
C ASP A 387 11.00 4.00 -26.05
N ILE A 388 10.91 3.72 -24.74
CA ILE A 388 10.16 4.56 -23.79
C ILE A 388 10.95 5.84 -23.45
N LEU A 389 12.28 5.72 -23.39
CA LEU A 389 13.18 6.76 -22.90
C LEU A 389 13.93 7.53 -24.01
N GLY A 390 13.89 7.02 -25.25
CA GLY A 390 14.66 7.51 -26.39
C GLY A 390 13.99 8.61 -27.20
#